data_AF-A0AAN5T9C4-F1
#
_entry.id   AF-A0AAN5T9C4-F1
#
_cell.length_a   1.000
_cell.length_b   1.000
_cell.length_c   1.000
_cell.angle_alpha   90.00
_cell.angle_beta   90.00
_cell.angle_gamma   90.00
#
_symmetry.space_group_name_H-M   'P 1'
#
loop_
_entity.id
_entity.type
_entity.pdbx_description
1 polymer ?
#
loop_
_entity_poly.entity_id
_entity_poly.type
_entity_poly.pdbx_seq_one_letter_code
_entity_poly.pdbx_strand_id
1 'polypeptide(L)'
;EEQRIKLEEEQRIKLKEEQRIKLKEEQRIKLKEEHKSKKYFAQSDAIDLILNNFENEISSIGAYYAPAKQRAIELLDTLRKYKEEAFNDPSREKLISFAQSTKRAIQEATPILQKDLGWGDYLTNLAKQLVNAVTFAVAYAVTFGTTGHQGFFALKSSLAVSQSQNLEEALNRELSQKNC
;
A
#
# COMPACT_ATOMS: atom_id res chain seq x y z
N GLU A 1 -59.61 -8.51 17.15
CA GLU A 1 -58.97 -7.19 17.01
C GLU A 1 -57.62 -7.03 17.72
N GLU A 2 -57.57 -6.98 19.06
CA GLU A 2 -56.37 -6.55 19.81
C GLU A 2 -55.08 -7.35 19.52
N GLN A 3 -55.18 -8.68 19.38
CA GLN A 3 -54.02 -9.51 19.07
C GLN A 3 -53.52 -9.34 17.62
N ARG A 4 -54.41 -9.04 16.68
CA ARG A 4 -54.04 -8.74 15.30
C ARG A 4 -53.33 -7.39 15.19
N ILE A 5 -53.82 -6.39 15.93
CA ILE A 5 -53.22 -5.06 15.99
C ILE A 5 -51.82 -5.11 16.62
N LYS A 6 -51.65 -5.85 17.73
CA LYS A 6 -50.32 -6.05 18.34
C LYS A 6 -49.32 -6.74 17.41
N LEU A 7 -49.76 -7.77 16.69
CA LEU A 7 -48.91 -8.50 15.75
C LEU A 7 -48.47 -7.59 14.59
N GLU A 8 -49.36 -6.75 14.08
CA GLU A 8 -49.09 -5.83 12.97
C GLU A 8 -48.15 -4.68 13.40
N GLU A 9 -48.30 -4.15 14.61
CA GLU A 9 -47.36 -3.17 15.18
C GLU A 9 -45.97 -3.76 15.40
N GLU A 10 -45.87 -4.99 15.92
CA GLU A 10 -44.60 -5.66 16.14
C GLU A 10 -43.86 -5.93 14.82
N GLN A 11 -44.60 -6.30 13.77
CA GLN A 11 -44.05 -6.44 12.41
C GLN A 11 -43.58 -5.11 11.82
N ARG A 12 -44.33 -4.01 12.02
CA ARG A 12 -43.90 -2.66 11.61
C ARG A 12 -42.63 -2.21 12.33
N ILE A 13 -42.51 -2.50 13.63
CA ILE A 13 -41.33 -2.15 14.42
C ILE A 13 -40.11 -2.92 13.92
N LYS A 14 -40.22 -4.25 13.75
CA LYS A 14 -39.15 -5.10 13.20
C LYS A 14 -38.69 -4.64 11.82
N LEU A 15 -39.63 -4.33 10.92
CA LEU A 15 -39.32 -3.84 9.57
C LEU A 15 -38.58 -2.50 9.60
N LYS A 16 -39.04 -1.55 10.42
CA LYS A 16 -38.37 -0.24 10.59
C LYS A 16 -36.97 -0.39 11.17
N GLU A 17 -36.77 -1.33 12.09
CA GLU A 17 -35.48 -1.57 12.72
C GLU A 17 -34.50 -2.23 11.74
N GLU A 18 -34.93 -3.22 10.96
CA GLU A 18 -34.14 -3.80 9.86
C GLU A 18 -33.74 -2.76 8.81
N GLN A 19 -34.66 -1.87 8.42
CA GLN A 19 -34.35 -0.77 7.49
C GLN A 19 -33.32 0.20 8.07
N ARG A 20 -33.43 0.54 9.37
CA ARG A 20 -32.44 1.38 10.06
C ARG A 20 -31.07 0.70 10.15
N ILE A 21 -31.03 -0.60 10.38
CA ILE A 21 -29.78 -1.37 10.42
C ILE A 21 -29.12 -1.38 9.05
N LYS A 22 -29.88 -1.68 7.98
CA LYS A 22 -29.37 -1.66 6.59
C LYS A 22 -28.82 -0.29 6.20
N LEU A 23 -29.56 0.79 6.47
CA LEU A 23 -29.13 2.16 6.15
C LEU A 23 -27.85 2.55 6.91
N LYS A 24 -27.75 2.19 8.20
CA LYS A 24 -26.53 2.44 8.99
C LYS A 24 -25.34 1.63 8.47
N GLU A 25 -25.55 0.39 8.03
CA GLU A 25 -24.49 -0.44 7.47
C GLU A 25 -24.00 0.11 6.13
N GLU A 26 -24.91 0.52 5.24
CA GLU A 26 -24.56 1.17 3.97
C GLU A 26 -23.78 2.48 4.18
N GLN A 27 -24.19 3.32 5.13
CA GLN A 27 -23.47 4.55 5.49
C GLN A 27 -22.08 4.24 6.06
N ARG A 28 -21.95 3.19 6.88
CA ARG A 28 -20.66 2.72 7.41
C ARG A 28 -19.74 2.20 6.30
N ILE A 29 -20.27 1.47 5.33
CA ILE A 29 -19.51 0.98 4.17
C ILE A 29 -18.99 2.15 3.35
N LYS A 30 -19.86 3.11 2.98
CA LYS A 30 -19.46 4.32 2.24
C LYS A 30 -18.37 5.11 2.95
N LEU A 31 -18.52 5.35 4.25
CA LEU A 31 -17.55 6.12 5.01
C LEU A 31 -16.20 5.39 5.13
N LYS A 32 -16.22 4.06 5.26
CA LYS A 32 -14.99 3.23 5.23
C LYS A 32 -14.31 3.28 3.86
N GLU A 33 -15.06 3.21 2.77
CA GLU A 33 -14.52 3.28 1.40
C GLU A 33 -13.91 4.66 1.10
N GLU A 34 -14.57 5.75 1.51
CA GLU A 34 -14.03 7.11 1.36
C GLU A 34 -12.74 7.31 2.17
N HIS A 35 -12.69 6.83 3.41
CA HIS A 35 -11.47 6.91 4.22
C HIS A 35 -10.34 6.03 3.67
N LYS A 36 -10.68 4.87 3.10
CA LYS A 36 -9.73 3.98 2.42
C LYS A 36 -9.15 4.69 1.19
N SER A 37 -10.00 5.29 0.35
CA SER A 37 -9.60 6.04 -0.85
C SER A 37 -8.72 7.25 -0.54
N LYS A 38 -9.11 8.12 0.41
CA LYS A 38 -8.33 9.31 0.80
C LYS A 38 -6.94 8.97 1.34
N LYS A 39 -6.79 7.83 2.01
CA LYS A 39 -5.51 7.46 2.64
C LYS A 39 -4.53 6.86 1.64
N TYR A 40 -4.99 5.95 0.78
CA TYR A 40 -4.18 5.44 -0.34
C TYR A 40 -3.69 6.54 -1.26
N PHE A 41 -4.48 7.60 -1.43
CA PHE A 41 -4.07 8.79 -2.16
C PHE A 41 -2.81 9.43 -1.55
N ALA A 42 -2.79 9.67 -0.23
CA ALA A 42 -1.61 10.24 0.43
C ALA A 42 -0.37 9.34 0.36
N GLN A 43 -0.52 8.01 0.36
CA GLN A 43 0.61 7.10 0.13
C GLN A 43 1.07 7.10 -1.33
N SER A 44 0.13 7.20 -2.27
CA SER A 44 0.44 7.33 -3.70
C SER A 44 1.22 8.63 -3.96
N ASP A 45 0.78 9.74 -3.39
CA ASP A 45 1.46 11.04 -3.47
C ASP A 45 2.88 10.98 -2.88
N ALA A 46 3.05 10.27 -1.76
CA ALA A 46 4.37 10.06 -1.15
C ALA A 46 5.30 9.26 -2.07
N ILE A 47 4.78 8.24 -2.75
CA ILE A 47 5.54 7.47 -3.74
C ILE A 47 5.87 8.34 -4.95
N ASP A 48 4.93 9.16 -5.42
CA ASP A 48 5.17 10.09 -6.53
C ASP A 48 6.27 11.11 -6.21
N LEU A 49 6.31 11.62 -4.98
CA LEU A 49 7.41 12.48 -4.53
C LEU A 49 8.77 11.76 -4.60
N ILE A 50 8.83 10.50 -4.16
CA ILE A 50 10.05 9.69 -4.22
C ILE A 50 10.47 9.45 -5.68
N LEU A 51 9.52 9.12 -6.56
CA LEU A 51 9.80 8.85 -7.98
C LEU A 51 10.20 10.13 -8.74
N ASN A 52 9.60 11.27 -8.43
CA ASN A 52 9.98 12.56 -9.01
C ASN A 52 11.38 13.01 -8.54
N ASN A 53 11.72 12.75 -7.28
CA ASN A 53 13.09 12.95 -6.81
C ASN A 53 14.08 12.04 -7.56
N PHE A 54 13.72 10.77 -7.78
CA PHE A 54 14.54 9.86 -8.60
C PHE A 54 14.70 10.37 -10.05
N GLU A 55 13.63 10.85 -10.68
CA GLU A 55 13.68 11.47 -12.01
C GLU A 55 14.66 12.65 -12.09
N ASN A 56 14.65 13.51 -11.06
CA ASN A 56 15.61 14.62 -10.99
C ASN A 56 17.05 14.10 -10.89
N GLU A 57 17.30 13.09 -10.06
CA GLU A 57 18.62 12.48 -9.91
C GLU A 57 19.09 11.80 -11.20
N ILE A 58 18.19 11.21 -12.00
CA ILE A 58 18.53 10.61 -13.32
C ILE A 58 19.13 11.65 -14.26
N SER A 59 18.88 12.95 -14.08
CA SER A 59 19.53 13.97 -14.89
C SER A 59 21.06 14.01 -14.66
N SER A 60 21.52 13.61 -13.48
CA SER A 60 22.93 13.56 -13.09
C SER A 60 23.65 12.25 -13.48
N ILE A 61 22.90 11.20 -13.84
CA ILE A 61 23.46 9.89 -14.18
C ILE A 61 24.08 9.87 -15.57
N GLY A 62 25.04 8.96 -15.77
CA GLY A 62 25.62 8.62 -17.06
C GLY A 62 26.85 9.45 -17.41
N ALA A 63 27.40 10.18 -16.45
CA ALA A 63 28.67 10.88 -16.60
C ALA A 63 29.86 9.90 -16.76
N TYR A 64 29.81 8.74 -16.09
CA TYR A 64 30.87 7.73 -16.12
C TYR A 64 30.47 6.48 -16.93
N TYR A 65 29.17 6.13 -16.95
CA TYR A 65 28.67 5.00 -17.73
C TYR A 65 27.37 5.36 -18.48
N ALA A 66 27.49 5.73 -19.76
CA ALA A 66 26.35 6.18 -20.58
C ALA A 66 25.14 5.21 -20.59
N PRO A 67 25.30 3.86 -20.63
CA PRO A 67 24.16 2.94 -20.55
C PRO A 67 23.40 2.98 -19.22
N ALA A 68 23.99 3.51 -18.14
CA ALA A 68 23.29 3.68 -16.86
C ALA A 68 22.09 4.62 -17.02
N LYS A 69 22.22 5.67 -17.84
CA LYS A 69 21.14 6.65 -18.04
C LYS A 69 19.90 6.02 -18.64
N GLN A 70 20.06 5.24 -19.71
CA GLN A 70 18.95 4.54 -20.33
C GLN A 70 18.31 3.56 -19.33
N ARG A 71 19.13 2.79 -18.60
CA ARG A 71 18.63 1.84 -17.61
C ARG A 71 17.87 2.50 -16.47
N ALA A 72 18.28 3.69 -16.04
CA ALA A 72 17.61 4.42 -14.96
C ALA A 72 16.26 4.97 -15.39
N ILE A 73 16.15 5.46 -16.64
CA ILE A 73 14.87 5.88 -17.23
C ILE A 73 13.91 4.67 -17.32
N GLU A 74 14.38 3.54 -17.83
CA GLU A 74 13.57 2.31 -17.88
C GLU A 74 13.10 1.85 -16.50
N LEU A 75 13.97 1.96 -15.49
CA LEU A 75 13.61 1.65 -14.11
C LEU A 75 12.51 2.59 -13.62
N LEU A 76 12.64 3.90 -13.83
CA LEU A 76 11.64 4.89 -13.42
C LEU A 76 10.27 4.60 -14.06
N ASP A 77 10.24 4.33 -15.36
CA ASP A 77 9.00 4.00 -16.08
C ASP A 77 8.36 2.72 -15.52
N THR A 78 9.18 1.70 -15.23
CA THR A 78 8.72 0.45 -14.63
C THR A 78 8.12 0.67 -13.24
N LEU A 79 8.76 1.49 -12.41
CA LEU A 79 8.28 1.81 -11.06
C LEU A 79 6.97 2.61 -11.08
N ARG A 80 6.84 3.58 -12.00
CA ARG A 80 5.59 4.33 -12.21
C ARG A 80 4.45 3.40 -12.62
N LYS A 81 4.71 2.47 -13.55
CA LYS A 81 3.73 1.46 -13.96
C LYS A 81 3.27 0.59 -12.79
N TYR A 82 4.20 0.06 -11.99
CA TYR A 82 3.83 -0.74 -10.82
C TYR A 82 2.99 0.06 -9.81
N LYS A 83 3.31 1.35 -9.62
CA LYS A 83 2.53 2.22 -8.74
C LYS A 83 1.10 2.35 -9.25
N GLU A 84 0.91 2.65 -10.53
CA GLU A 84 -0.42 2.75 -11.14
C GLU A 84 -1.21 1.45 -10.97
N GLU A 85 -0.61 0.30 -11.28
CA GLU A 85 -1.25 -1.01 -11.13
C GLU A 85 -1.69 -1.28 -9.67
N ALA A 86 -0.89 -0.84 -8.70
CA ALA A 86 -1.15 -1.08 -7.28
C ALA A 86 -2.12 -0.10 -6.65
N PHE A 87 -2.15 1.16 -7.09
CA PHE A 87 -2.92 2.23 -6.48
C PHE A 87 -4.20 2.61 -7.25
N ASN A 88 -4.35 2.18 -8.51
CA ASN A 88 -5.62 2.33 -9.24
C ASN A 88 -6.77 1.55 -8.60
N ASP A 89 -6.48 0.35 -8.08
CA ASP A 89 -7.42 -0.46 -7.31
C ASP A 89 -6.66 -1.15 -6.16
N PRO A 90 -6.52 -0.46 -5.00
CA PRO A 90 -5.63 -0.89 -3.95
C PRO A 90 -6.18 -2.10 -3.18
N SER A 91 -5.47 -3.22 -3.32
CA SER A 91 -5.67 -4.45 -2.55
C SER A 91 -4.40 -4.82 -1.79
N ARG A 92 -4.53 -5.62 -0.72
CA ARG A 92 -3.37 -6.09 0.05
C ARG A 92 -2.36 -6.83 -0.85
N GLU A 93 -2.86 -7.68 -1.73
CA GLU A 93 -2.05 -8.47 -2.66
C GLU A 93 -1.30 -7.57 -3.64
N LYS A 94 -1.98 -6.57 -4.23
CA LYS A 94 -1.39 -5.62 -5.17
C LYS A 94 -0.31 -4.75 -4.53
N LEU A 95 -0.49 -4.35 -3.27
CA LEU A 95 0.51 -3.59 -2.51
C LEU A 95 1.74 -4.46 -2.17
N ILE A 96 1.52 -5.72 -1.79
CA ILE A 96 2.62 -6.67 -1.56
C ILE A 96 3.37 -6.93 -2.89
N SER A 97 2.65 -7.15 -3.98
CA SER A 97 3.27 -7.35 -5.30
C SER A 97 4.02 -6.11 -5.75
N PHE A 98 3.52 -4.90 -5.49
CA PHE A 98 4.25 -3.66 -5.75
C PHE A 98 5.59 -3.63 -5.02
N ALA A 99 5.61 -3.93 -3.71
CA ALA A 99 6.84 -3.92 -2.92
C ALA A 99 7.85 -4.95 -3.44
N GLN A 100 7.39 -6.16 -3.77
CA GLN A 100 8.23 -7.24 -4.30
C GLN A 100 8.76 -6.91 -5.71
N SER A 101 7.90 -6.44 -6.61
CA SER A 101 8.27 -6.09 -7.99
C SER A 101 9.21 -4.88 -8.03
N THR A 102 8.94 -3.86 -7.22
CA THR A 102 9.82 -2.68 -7.05
C THR A 102 11.21 -3.10 -6.61
N LYS A 103 11.29 -3.95 -5.58
CA LYS A 103 12.56 -4.47 -5.08
C LYS A 103 13.31 -5.24 -6.16
N ARG A 104 12.63 -6.16 -6.86
CA ARG A 104 13.26 -6.94 -7.93
C ARG A 104 13.77 -6.04 -9.06
N ALA A 105 12.96 -5.08 -9.52
CA ALA A 105 13.34 -4.16 -10.60
C ALA A 105 14.57 -3.32 -10.22
N ILE A 106 14.61 -2.81 -8.99
CA ILE A 106 15.80 -2.08 -8.48
C ILE A 106 17.00 -3.01 -8.45
N GLN A 107 16.88 -4.23 -7.92
CA GLN A 107 17.96 -5.21 -7.87
C GLN A 107 18.51 -5.57 -9.27
N GLU A 108 17.64 -5.73 -10.26
CA GLU A 108 18.03 -6.00 -11.65
C GLU A 108 18.71 -4.80 -12.32
N ALA A 109 18.38 -3.57 -11.89
CA ALA A 109 19.01 -2.35 -12.39
C ALA A 109 20.34 -2.04 -11.67
N THR A 110 20.49 -2.43 -10.40
CA THR A 110 21.69 -2.21 -9.58
C THR A 110 23.01 -2.53 -10.30
N PRO A 111 23.24 -3.70 -10.92
CA PRO A 111 24.54 -4.03 -11.51
C PRO A 111 24.96 -3.12 -12.66
N ILE A 112 24.00 -2.49 -13.35
CA ILE A 112 24.25 -1.56 -14.45
C ILE A 112 24.44 -0.15 -13.90
N LEU A 113 23.58 0.26 -12.96
CA LEU A 113 23.57 1.60 -12.39
C LEU A 113 24.74 1.85 -11.43
N GLN A 114 25.15 0.85 -10.64
CA GLN A 114 26.30 0.98 -9.71
C GLN A 114 27.65 1.14 -10.42
N LYS A 115 27.71 0.91 -11.74
CA LYS A 115 28.89 1.23 -12.56
C LYS A 115 29.09 2.74 -12.68
N ASP A 116 28.02 3.51 -12.52
CA ASP A 116 28.08 4.96 -12.37
C ASP A 116 28.27 5.27 -10.87
N LEU A 117 29.25 6.11 -10.54
CA LEU A 117 29.71 6.33 -9.16
C LEU A 117 28.58 6.79 -8.23
N GLY A 118 28.47 6.19 -7.03
CA GLY A 118 27.54 6.61 -5.98
C GLY A 118 26.11 6.07 -6.10
N TRP A 119 25.77 5.38 -7.19
CA TRP A 119 24.39 4.93 -7.44
C TRP A 119 23.97 3.68 -6.67
N GLY A 120 24.91 2.86 -6.19
CA GLY A 120 24.59 1.66 -5.38
C GLY A 120 23.91 1.99 -4.05
N ASP A 121 24.48 2.96 -3.31
CA ASP A 121 23.92 3.42 -2.03
C ASP A 121 22.59 4.15 -2.24
N TYR A 122 22.52 4.98 -3.28
CA TYR A 122 21.30 5.69 -3.66
C TYR A 122 20.15 4.72 -3.93
N LEU A 123 20.38 3.68 -4.75
CA LEU A 123 19.35 2.69 -5.09
C LEU A 123 18.87 1.88 -3.88
N THR A 124 19.78 1.57 -2.96
CA THR A 124 19.42 0.90 -1.70
C THR A 124 18.52 1.80 -0.85
N ASN A 125 18.80 3.11 -0.79
CA ASN A 125 17.97 4.07 -0.09
C ASN A 125 16.61 4.27 -0.79
N LEU A 126 16.59 4.35 -2.12
CA LEU A 126 15.36 4.44 -2.92
C LEU A 126 14.45 3.23 -2.66
N ALA A 127 15.00 2.02 -2.68
CA ALA A 127 14.26 0.80 -2.37
C ALA A 127 13.63 0.83 -0.97
N LYS A 128 14.39 1.28 0.05
CA LYS A 128 13.89 1.44 1.42
C LYS A 128 12.75 2.46 1.48
N GLN A 129 12.89 3.61 0.83
CA GLN A 129 11.86 4.66 0.84
C GLN A 129 10.55 4.17 0.19
N LEU A 130 10.63 3.49 -0.96
CA LEU A 130 9.47 2.94 -1.65
C LEU A 130 8.80 1.81 -0.85
N VAL A 131 9.58 0.88 -0.30
CA VAL A 131 9.05 -0.21 0.54
C VAL A 131 8.39 0.35 1.79
N ASN A 132 9.01 1.32 2.47
CA ASN A 132 8.44 1.93 3.68
C ASN A 132 7.10 2.61 3.40
N ALA A 133 7.00 3.37 2.30
CA ALA A 133 5.75 4.01 1.90
C ALA A 133 4.60 3.01 1.72
N VAL A 134 4.89 1.82 1.20
CA VAL A 134 3.92 0.74 0.95
C VAL A 134 3.61 -0.07 2.19
N THR A 135 4.62 -0.35 3.01
CA THR A 135 4.48 -1.06 4.29
C THR A 135 3.47 -0.35 5.20
N PHE A 136 3.52 0.98 5.26
CA PHE A 136 2.48 1.77 5.93
C PHE A 136 1.09 1.51 5.33
N ALA A 137 0.95 1.48 4.00
CA ALA A 137 -0.32 1.20 3.33
C ALA A 137 -0.86 -0.22 3.62
N VAL A 138 0.01 -1.23 3.68
CA VAL A 138 -0.34 -2.63 4.00
C VAL A 138 -0.75 -2.79 5.47
N ALA A 139 -0.04 -2.17 6.42
CA ALA A 139 -0.40 -2.19 7.83
C ALA A 139 -1.82 -1.68 8.06
N TYR A 140 -2.22 -0.61 7.36
CA TYR A 140 -3.57 -0.08 7.44
C TYR A 140 -4.60 -1.01 6.79
N ALA A 141 -4.27 -1.61 5.64
CA ALA A 141 -5.14 -2.59 4.99
C ALA A 141 -5.46 -3.78 5.89
N VAL A 142 -4.51 -4.23 6.70
CA VAL A 142 -4.70 -5.35 7.65
C VAL A 142 -5.42 -4.90 8.91
N THR A 143 -5.11 -3.71 9.45
CA THR A 143 -5.73 -3.20 10.69
C THR A 143 -7.22 -2.89 10.52
N PHE A 144 -7.64 -2.50 9.31
CA PHE A 144 -9.02 -2.08 9.05
C PHE A 144 -9.75 -2.93 8.00
N GLY A 145 -9.08 -3.91 7.40
CA GLY A 145 -9.62 -4.76 6.33
C GLY A 145 -10.12 -6.14 6.74
N THR A 146 -9.99 -6.55 8.01
CA THR A 146 -10.56 -7.82 8.47
C THR A 146 -11.58 -7.62 9.59
N THR A 147 -12.76 -8.18 9.32
CA THR A 147 -13.88 -8.60 10.19
C THR A 147 -14.85 -7.56 10.76
N GLY A 148 -16.12 -7.74 10.38
CA GLY A 148 -17.31 -7.13 10.95
C GLY A 148 -17.66 -7.65 12.35
N HIS A 149 -16.73 -7.61 13.29
CA HIS A 149 -17.02 -7.85 14.70
C HIS A 149 -16.42 -6.74 15.56
N GLN A 150 -17.17 -5.65 15.75
CA GLN A 150 -16.91 -4.73 16.85
C GLN A 150 -17.39 -5.36 18.16
N GLY A 151 -16.57 -6.28 18.70
CA GLY A 151 -16.66 -6.78 20.05
C GLY A 151 -15.26 -6.81 20.65
N PHE A 152 -14.86 -5.71 21.29
CA PHE A 152 -13.70 -5.55 22.20
C PHE A 152 -12.28 -5.94 21.77
N PHE A 153 -12.05 -6.40 20.54
CA PHE A 153 -10.71 -6.62 20.02
C PHE A 153 -10.62 -6.11 18.58
N ALA A 154 -10.50 -4.79 18.41
CA ALA A 154 -9.68 -4.32 17.31
C ALA A 154 -8.37 -5.08 17.43
N LEU A 155 -8.06 -5.96 16.47
CA LEU A 155 -6.78 -6.66 16.37
C LEU A 155 -5.72 -5.69 16.85
N LYS A 156 -5.16 -5.96 18.05
CA LYS A 156 -4.32 -5.00 18.76
C LYS A 156 -3.37 -4.43 17.72
N SER A 157 -3.31 -3.11 17.57
CA SER A 157 -2.44 -2.45 16.61
C SER A 157 -1.04 -3.10 16.56
N SER A 158 -0.57 -3.63 17.71
CA SER A 158 0.61 -4.47 17.83
C SER A 158 0.73 -5.66 16.87
N LEU A 159 -0.35 -6.37 16.48
CA LEU A 159 -0.29 -7.51 15.55
C LEU A 159 -0.23 -7.07 14.09
N ALA A 160 -0.97 -6.03 13.71
CA ALA A 160 -0.87 -5.49 12.36
C ALA A 160 0.45 -4.75 12.16
N VAL A 161 0.90 -4.00 13.18
CA VAL A 161 2.24 -3.41 13.25
C VAL A 161 3.30 -4.51 13.24
N SER A 162 3.16 -5.60 14.00
CA SER A 162 4.14 -6.69 13.96
C SER A 162 4.14 -7.44 12.63
N GLN A 163 2.99 -7.65 11.97
CA GLN A 163 2.95 -8.24 10.63
C GLN A 163 3.58 -7.33 9.58
N SER A 164 3.37 -6.02 9.71
CA SER A 164 4.02 -5.00 8.88
C SER A 164 5.52 -4.95 9.13
N GLN A 165 5.95 -4.97 10.38
CA GLN A 165 7.36 -5.01 10.78
C GLN A 165 8.02 -6.31 10.37
N ASN A 166 7.34 -7.46 10.49
CA ASN A 166 7.85 -8.75 10.00
C ASN A 166 7.97 -8.76 8.47
N LEU A 167 7.03 -8.14 7.75
CA LEU A 167 7.10 -8.01 6.30
C LEU A 167 8.25 -7.07 5.91
N GLU A 168 8.40 -5.94 6.59
CA GLU A 168 9.50 -5.00 6.42
C GLU A 168 10.84 -5.65 6.73
N GLU A 169 10.97 -6.37 7.85
CA GLU A 169 12.15 -7.13 8.23
C GLU A 169 12.45 -8.26 7.24
N ALA A 170 11.44 -8.99 6.75
CA ALA A 170 11.63 -10.02 5.74
C ALA A 170 12.15 -9.40 4.43
N LEU A 171 11.54 -8.28 3.99
CA LEU A 171 11.95 -7.56 2.80
C LEU A 171 13.37 -6.97 2.95
N ASN A 172 13.70 -6.43 4.13
CA ASN A 172 14.98 -5.81 4.47
C ASN A 172 16.10 -6.83 4.69
N ARG A 173 15.83 -7.99 5.33
CA ARG A 173 16.80 -9.09 5.44
C ARG A 173 17.23 -9.58 4.06
N GLU A 174 16.27 -9.76 3.17
CA GLU A 174 16.57 -10.14 1.79
C GLU A 174 17.29 -9.04 1.00
N LEU A 175 17.10 -7.76 1.33
CA LEU A 175 17.89 -6.65 0.76
C LEU A 175 19.34 -6.68 1.26
N SER A 176 19.57 -7.02 2.53
CA SER A 176 20.91 -6.99 3.15
C SER A 176 21.75 -8.24 2.89
N GLN A 177 21.14 -9.41 2.69
CA GLN A 177 21.86 -10.69 2.60
C GLN A 177 22.58 -10.94 1.28
N LYS A 178 22.35 -10.14 0.23
CA LYS A 178 22.94 -10.36 -1.11
C LYS A 178 23.80 -9.21 -1.65
N ASN A 179 24.06 -8.21 -0.81
CA ASN A 179 25.03 -7.15 -1.08
C ASN A 179 26.44 -7.49 -0.54
N CYS A 180 26.68 -8.75 -0.12
CA CYS A 180 27.99 -9.30 0.22
C CYS A 180 28.47 -10.25 -0.88
#